data_AF-A0A318T3B5-F1
#
_entry.id   AF-A0A318T3B5-F1
#
_cell.length_a   1.000
_cell.length_b   1.000
_cell.length_c   1.000
_cell.angle_alpha   90.00
_cell.angle_beta   90.00
_cell.angle_gamma   90.00
#
_symmetry.space_group_name_H-M   'P 1'
#
loop_
_entity.id
_entity.type
_entity.pdbx_description
1 polymer ?
#
loop_
_entity_poly.entity_id
_entity_poly.type
_entity_poly.pdbx_seq_one_letter_code
_entity_poly.pdbx_strand_id
1 'polypeptide(L)' 'MTVMSGNLYRALKSANVTDDLAQKAAEEVAGHDTDIKDIKATLRLHSWMLGLIIAGTASLILKAFF' A
#
# COMPACT_ATOMS: atom_id res chain seq x y z
N MET A 1 13.72 5.14 7.08
CA MET A 1 12.94 6.37 6.79
C MET A 1 12.29 6.19 5.42
N THR A 2 10.97 6.05 5.35
CA THR A 2 10.25 5.96 4.08
C THR A 2 10.42 7.27 3.30
N VAL A 3 10.54 7.21 1.97
CA VAL A 3 10.64 8.40 1.09
C VAL A 3 9.57 9.45 1.42
N MET A 4 8.35 9.00 1.75
CA MET A 4 7.22 9.86 2.08
C MET A 4 7.38 10.63 3.40
N SER A 5 7.90 9.99 4.46
CA SER A 5 8.16 10.66 5.74
C SER A 5 9.35 11.61 5.67
N GLY A 6 10.37 11.27 4.87
CA GLY A 6 11.48 12.19 4.56
C GLY A 6 11.01 13.45 3.81
N ASN A 7 10.06 13.31 2.89
CA ASN A 7 9.49 14.45 2.16
C ASN A 7 8.60 15.33 3.07
N LEU A 8 7.79 14.71 3.93
CA LEU A 8 6.97 15.45 4.91
C LEU A 8 7.84 16.24 5.90
N TYR A 9 8.89 15.61 6.43
CA TYR A 9 9.86 16.27 7.31
C TYR A 9 10.50 17.49 6.63
N ARG A 10 10.97 17.34 5.38
CA ARG A 10 11.56 18.44 4.59
C ARG A 10 10.55 19.58 4.35
N ALA A 11 9.29 19.25 4.06
CA ALA A 11 8.24 20.25 3.89
C ALA A 11 7.96 21.02 5.19
N LEU A 12 7.89 20.32 6.33
CA LEU A 12 7.68 20.95 7.65
C LEU A 12 8.87 21.84 8.05
N LYS A 13 10.10 21.39 7.80
CA LYS A 13 11.30 22.22 7.99
C LYS A 13 11.31 23.45 7.08
N SER A 14 10.85 23.33 5.84
CA SER A 14 10.71 24.47 4.92
C SER A 14 9.64 25.48 5.36
N ALA A 15 8.67 25.04 6.16
CA ALA A 15 7.65 25.88 6.80
C ALA A 15 8.10 26.43 8.19
N ASN A 16 9.39 26.30 8.52
CA ASN A 16 9.98 26.76 9.79
C ASN A 16 9.40 26.11 11.06
N VAL A 17 8.88 24.88 10.94
CA VAL A 17 8.43 24.06 12.08
C VAL A 17 9.64 23.57 12.88
N THR A 18 9.52 23.54 14.20
CA THR A 18 10.54 23.01 15.12
C THR A 18 10.85 21.54 14.84
N ASP A 19 12.12 21.17 15.02
CA ASP A 19 12.65 19.84 14.67
C ASP A 19 11.87 18.68 15.31
N ASP A 20 11.57 18.80 16.60
CA ASP A 20 10.79 17.82 17.38
C ASP A 20 9.38 17.59 16.79
N LEU A 21 8.69 18.67 16.42
CA LEU A 21 7.34 18.60 15.84
C LEU A 21 7.37 18.03 14.41
N ALA A 22 8.38 18.42 13.62
CA ALA A 22 8.56 17.92 12.27
C ALA A 22 8.87 16.42 12.27
N GLN A 23 9.69 15.95 13.21
CA GLN A 23 10.03 14.55 13.38
C GLN A 23 8.82 13.72 13.83
N LYS A 24 8.10 14.16 14.87
CA LYS A 24 6.87 13.49 15.34
C LYS A 24 5.83 13.33 14.25
N ALA A 25 5.56 14.38 13.49
CA ALA A 25 4.60 14.32 12.40
C ALA A 25 5.03 13.36 11.28
N ALA A 26 6.33 13.30 10.98
CA ALA A 26 6.88 12.36 10.00
C ALA A 26 6.85 10.90 10.49
N GLU A 27 7.05 10.66 11.79
CA GLU A 27 6.98 9.34 12.41
C GLU A 27 5.54 8.80 12.45
N GLU A 28 4.56 9.63 12.81
CA GLU A 28 3.14 9.25 12.81
C GLU A 28 2.68 8.76 11.41
N VAL A 29 3.05 9.50 10.37
CA VAL A 29 2.73 9.15 8.97
C VAL A 29 3.52 7.94 8.48
N ALA A 30 4.74 7.73 8.98
CA ALA A 30 5.54 6.56 8.62
C ALA A 30 4.91 5.25 9.11
N GLY A 31 4.20 5.26 10.24
CA GLY A 31 3.46 4.10 10.74
C GLY A 31 2.37 3.65 9.75
N HIS A 32 1.61 4.61 9.23
CA HIS A 32 0.50 4.36 8.31
C HIS A 32 0.95 3.81 6.94
N ASP A 33 2.17 4.14 6.51
CA ASP A 33 2.72 3.66 5.24
C ASP A 33 2.99 2.14 5.26
N THR A 34 3.22 1.56 6.44
CA THR A 34 3.37 0.12 6.64
C THR A 34 2.03 -0.58 6.50
N ASP A 35 1.00 -0.09 7.20
CA ASP A 35 -0.36 -0.64 7.13
C ASP A 35 -0.91 -0.59 5.70
N ILE A 36 -0.67 0.51 4.98
CA ILE A 36 -1.09 0.65 3.58
C ILE A 36 -0.38 -0.37 2.68
N LYS A 37 0.90 -0.66 2.92
CA LYS A 37 1.64 -1.67 2.15
C LYS A 37 1.08 -3.07 2.39
N ASP A 38 0.80 -3.41 3.64
CA ASP A 38 0.24 -4.72 3.99
C ASP A 38 -1.16 -4.91 3.40
N ILE A 39 -2.01 -3.88 3.45
CA ILE A 39 -3.32 -3.88 2.80
C ILE A 39 -3.18 -4.08 1.29
N LYS A 40 -2.26 -3.35 0.62
CA LYS A 40 -2.03 -3.49 -0.82
C LYS A 40 -1.51 -4.89 -1.18
N ALA A 41 -0.62 -5.46 -0.37
CA ALA A 41 -0.11 -6.81 -0.57
C ALA A 41 -1.24 -7.86 -0.44
N THR A 42 -2.06 -7.73 0.59
CA THR A 42 -3.22 -8.60 0.83
C THR A 42 -4.24 -8.49 -0.30
N LEU A 43 -4.52 -7.27 -0.77
CA LEU A 43 -5.45 -7.03 -1.88
C LEU A 43 -4.92 -7.63 -3.18
N ARG A 44 -3.62 -7.46 -3.47
CA ARG A 44 -2.97 -8.05 -4.65
C ARG A 44 -3.06 -9.58 -4.62
N LEU A 45 -2.86 -10.20 -3.46
CA LEU A 45 -3.00 -11.65 -3.30
C LEU A 45 -4.44 -12.09 -3.58
N HIS A 46 -5.43 -11.39 -3.01
CA HIS A 46 -6.85 -11.67 -3.25
C HIS A 46 -7.23 -11.51 -4.72
N SER A 47 -6.76 -10.47 -5.40
CA SER A 47 -7.00 -10.27 -6.83
C SER A 47 -6.45 -11.44 -7.68
N TRP A 48 -5.27 -11.96 -7.33
CA TRP A 48 -4.71 -13.13 -8.01
C TRP A 48 -5.52 -14.40 -7.78
N MET A 49 -5.97 -14.64 -6.54
CA MET A 49 -6.82 -15.80 -6.22
C MET A 49 -8.16 -15.73 -6.96
N LEU A 50 -8.81 -14.57 -6.98
CA LEU A 50 -10.03 -14.36 -7.75
C LEU A 50 -9.80 -14.58 -9.24
N GLY A 51 -8.69 -14.08 -9.79
CA GLY A 51 -8.30 -14.33 -11.17
C GLY A 51 -8.16 -15.82 -11.49
N LEU A 52 -7.51 -16.59 -10.61
CA LEU A 52 -7.38 -18.04 -10.76
C LEU A 52 -8.73 -18.77 -10.68
N ILE A 53 -9.61 -18.37 -9.76
CA ILE A 53 -10.95 -18.96 -9.64
C ILE A 53 -11.76 -18.70 -10.92
N ILE A 54 -11.70 -17.48 -11.45
CA ILE A 54 -12.38 -17.12 -12.70
C ILE A 54 -11.81 -17.92 -13.86
N ALA A 55 -10.49 -17.99 -14.00
CA ALA A 55 -9.83 -18.75 -15.06
C ALA A 55 -10.14 -20.26 -14.98
N GLY A 56 -10.13 -20.83 -13.78
CA GLY A 56 -10.50 -22.23 -13.56
C GLY A 56 -11.95 -22.50 -13.92
N THR A 57 -12.87 -21.63 -13.50
CA THR A 57 -14.30 -21.75 -13.84
C THR A 57 -14.51 -21.62 -15.35
N ALA A 58 -13.88 -20.63 -15.99
CA ALA A 58 -13.96 -20.45 -17.44
C ALA A 58 -13.39 -21.66 -18.20
N SER A 59 -12.30 -22.26 -17.72
CA SER A 59 -11.71 -23.47 -18.31
C SER A 59 -12.66 -24.67 -18.24
N LEU A 60 -13.34 -24.86 -17.10
CA LEU A 60 -14.34 -25.92 -16.96
C LEU A 60 -15.55 -25.70 -17.88
N ILE A 61 -16.02 -24.46 -17.99
CA ILE A 61 -17.10 -24.10 -18.92
C ILE A 61 -16.66 -24.39 -20.36
N LEU A 62 -15.48 -23.94 -20.77
CA LEU A 62 -14.97 -24.21 -22.12
C LEU A 62 -14.94 -25.70 -22.42
N LYS A 63 -14.41 -26.52 -21.51
CA LYS A 63 -14.36 -27.98 -21.65
C LYS A 63 -15.73 -28.65 -21.66
N ALA A 64 -16.74 -28.06 -21.01
CA ALA A 64 -18.08 -28.63 -20.94
C ALA A 64 -18.90 -28.37 -22.22
N PHE A 65 -18.63 -27.27 -22.91
CA PHE A 65 -19.42 -26.79 -24.05
C PHE A 65 -18.71 -26.89 -25.41
N PHE A 66 -17.39 -27.06 -25.43
CA PHE A 66 -16.57 -27.21 -26.63
C PHE A 66 -15.66 -28.45 -26.50
#